data_AF-A0A2M8ZCG1-F1
#
_entry.id   AF-A0A2M8ZCG1-F1
#
_cell.length_a   1.000
_cell.length_b   1.000
_cell.length_c   1.000
_cell.angle_alpha   90.00
_cell.angle_beta   90.00
_cell.angle_gamma   90.00
#
_symmetry.space_group_name_H-M   'P 1'
#
loop_
_entity.id
_entity.type
_entity.pdbx_description
1 polymer ?
#
loop_
_entity_poly.entity_id
_entity_poly.type
_entity_poly.pdbx_seq_one_letter_code
_entity_poly.pdbx_strand_id
1 'polypeptide(L)'
;MLEIGVQSRGIIRESVIEVGYKKIKQAGITCVDYNIVSPEDSTEKLEVSYFRKHKECATRHGIRFSQVHAPILKYELNRPDKMEYILEEMKKSIAICSILGSPFLVMHPLELAFELGGAKEKKNNLEYFGSLTEDARRHDVIICIENMPYRRAGRVWGGACSEARKTVEYIDILNKEAGEQRFGACFDVGHANVLGKNLREEVRALGSHLKVLHIHDNDGVADSHQLPYSFSDATTGLCTTDWSGFLLGLREISFEGVLSFETYRSFTSFPGVLQESLLQFLYRIGVNFSHVICFNQLLDQMGSKKKILFGAGRMFDVYMGEYGKKHPPVFAVDNNACIWGTEKLGIPICNPETLLEVPEDERIVILCNAYYEEIAKQLNDMGINHYELTEEIIRMSGKPI
;
A
#
# COMPACT_ATOMS: atom_id res chain seq x y z
N MET A 1 -0.98 12.61 -6.47
CA MET A 1 -0.95 11.95 -5.15
C MET A 1 -1.98 10.84 -5.14
N LEU A 2 -1.64 9.69 -4.58
CA LEU A 2 -2.50 8.53 -4.43
C LEU A 2 -3.54 8.75 -3.33
N GLU A 3 -4.69 8.12 -3.49
CA GLU A 3 -5.71 8.08 -2.45
C GLU A 3 -5.30 7.12 -1.32
N ILE A 4 -5.76 7.43 -0.11
CA ILE A 4 -5.48 6.67 1.09
C ILE A 4 -6.77 6.00 1.56
N GLY A 5 -6.65 4.70 1.87
CA GLY A 5 -7.73 3.86 2.36
C GLY A 5 -7.42 3.22 3.70
N VAL A 6 -8.46 2.82 4.42
CA VAL A 6 -8.33 2.03 5.65
C VAL A 6 -9.37 0.92 5.67
N GLN A 7 -9.00 -0.21 6.27
CA GLN A 7 -9.89 -1.32 6.50
C GLN A 7 -11.02 -0.96 7.50
N SER A 8 -12.26 -1.35 7.24
CA SER A 8 -13.43 -0.97 8.04
C SER A 8 -13.46 -1.62 9.43
N ARG A 9 -12.90 -2.83 9.56
CA ARG A 9 -12.91 -3.62 10.79
C ARG A 9 -12.26 -2.88 11.96
N GLY A 10 -12.95 -2.85 13.10
CA GLY A 10 -12.50 -2.17 14.32
C GLY A 10 -12.80 -0.66 14.36
N ILE A 11 -13.17 -0.05 13.22
CA ILE A 11 -13.50 1.38 13.13
C ILE A 11 -15.01 1.57 12.96
N ILE A 12 -15.61 0.88 11.99
CA ILE A 12 -17.03 0.99 11.67
C ILE A 12 -17.79 -0.07 12.48
N ARG A 13 -18.76 0.39 13.27
CA ARG A 13 -19.63 -0.48 14.07
C ARG A 13 -21.06 -0.38 13.55
N GLU A 14 -21.71 -1.52 13.35
CA GLU A 14 -23.03 -1.60 12.73
C GLU A 14 -24.12 -0.78 13.45
N SER A 15 -24.05 -0.71 14.78
CA SER A 15 -24.99 0.09 15.58
C SER A 15 -24.85 1.60 15.38
N VAL A 16 -23.69 2.09 14.89
CA VAL A 16 -23.36 3.52 14.79
C VAL A 16 -22.45 3.83 13.59
N ILE A 17 -22.81 3.34 12.40
CA ILE A 17 -21.96 3.46 11.20
C ILE A 17 -21.54 4.90 10.87
N GLU A 18 -22.41 5.88 11.11
CA GLU A 18 -22.17 7.31 10.86
C GLU A 18 -20.93 7.81 11.62
N VAL A 19 -20.75 7.35 12.87
CA VAL A 19 -19.60 7.74 13.70
C VAL A 19 -18.29 7.22 13.10
N GLY A 20 -18.30 5.98 12.58
CA GLY A 20 -17.12 5.37 11.95
C GLY A 20 -16.69 6.13 10.70
N TYR A 21 -17.63 6.37 9.76
CA TYR A 21 -17.33 7.11 8.54
C TYR A 21 -16.90 8.55 8.80
N LYS A 22 -17.54 9.23 9.77
CA LYS A 22 -17.15 10.58 10.17
C LYS A 22 -15.70 10.63 10.67
N LYS A 23 -15.28 9.69 11.53
CA LYS A 23 -13.91 9.61 12.04
C LYS A 23 -12.89 9.40 10.93
N ILE A 24 -13.17 8.50 9.98
CA ILE A 24 -12.31 8.25 8.81
C ILE A 24 -12.13 9.55 8.02
N LYS A 25 -13.24 10.25 7.71
CA LYS A 25 -13.18 11.51 6.96
C LYS A 25 -12.40 12.61 7.70
N GLN A 26 -12.62 12.74 9.01
CA GLN A 26 -11.93 13.73 9.85
C GLN A 26 -10.42 13.50 9.91
N ALA A 27 -9.95 12.27 9.72
CA ALA A 27 -8.53 11.96 9.62
C ALA A 27 -7.90 12.32 8.25
N GLY A 28 -8.72 12.68 7.25
CA GLY A 28 -8.28 12.97 5.89
C GLY A 28 -8.40 11.80 4.91
N ILE A 29 -8.83 10.63 5.38
CA ILE A 29 -8.97 9.40 4.58
C ILE A 29 -10.27 9.44 3.77
N THR A 30 -10.20 9.05 2.49
CA THR A 30 -11.34 9.12 1.54
C THR A 30 -11.76 7.77 0.99
N CYS A 31 -10.97 6.72 1.23
CA CYS A 31 -11.28 5.37 0.78
C CYS A 31 -11.46 4.40 1.96
N VAL A 32 -12.31 3.40 1.76
CA VAL A 32 -12.50 2.29 2.70
C VAL A 32 -12.32 0.96 1.97
N ASP A 33 -11.54 0.07 2.58
CA ASP A 33 -11.63 -1.37 2.36
C ASP A 33 -12.68 -1.93 3.30
N TYR A 34 -13.81 -2.40 2.78
CA TYR A 34 -14.90 -2.87 3.62
C TYR A 34 -14.83 -4.38 3.84
N ASN A 35 -14.66 -4.81 5.09
CA ASN A 35 -14.77 -6.22 5.44
C ASN A 35 -16.20 -6.68 5.53
N ILE A 36 -16.51 -7.72 4.78
CA ILE A 36 -17.70 -8.53 5.00
C ILE A 36 -17.37 -9.50 6.14
N VAL A 37 -18.11 -9.38 7.24
CA VAL A 37 -17.95 -10.27 8.40
C VAL A 37 -18.51 -11.65 8.04
N SER A 38 -17.78 -12.72 8.40
CA SER A 38 -18.25 -14.09 8.21
C SER A 38 -19.59 -14.30 8.92
N PRO A 39 -20.59 -14.95 8.30
CA PRO A 39 -21.82 -15.34 8.98
C PRO A 39 -21.59 -16.23 10.19
N GLU A 40 -20.45 -16.95 10.26
CA GLU A 40 -20.07 -17.78 11.42
C GLU A 40 -19.63 -16.93 12.63
N ASP A 41 -19.06 -15.74 12.35
CA ASP A 41 -18.57 -14.79 13.36
C ASP A 41 -19.61 -13.72 13.71
N SER A 42 -20.71 -13.65 12.96
CA SER A 42 -21.79 -12.68 13.15
C SER A 42 -23.00 -13.30 13.85
N THR A 43 -23.56 -12.59 14.82
CA THR A 43 -24.85 -12.96 15.42
C THR A 43 -26.04 -12.51 14.56
N GLU A 44 -25.80 -11.64 13.57
CA GLU A 44 -26.80 -11.09 12.66
C GLU A 44 -26.52 -11.53 11.22
N LYS A 45 -27.51 -12.15 10.57
CA LYS A 45 -27.46 -12.45 9.12
C LYS A 45 -27.92 -11.21 8.35
N LEU A 46 -26.96 -10.42 7.87
CA LEU A 46 -27.24 -9.22 7.08
C LEU A 46 -27.50 -9.60 5.62
N GLU A 47 -28.67 -9.24 5.12
CA GLU A 47 -29.03 -9.40 3.71
C GLU A 47 -28.15 -8.50 2.82
N VAL A 48 -27.89 -8.92 1.58
CA VAL A 48 -27.09 -8.16 0.60
C VAL A 48 -27.60 -6.71 0.42
N SER A 49 -28.92 -6.51 0.51
CA SER A 49 -29.54 -5.19 0.39
C SER A 49 -29.19 -4.22 1.54
N TYR A 50 -28.80 -4.73 2.71
CA TYR A 50 -28.42 -3.93 3.88
C TYR A 50 -27.24 -3.00 3.58
N PHE A 51 -26.30 -3.43 2.74
CA PHE A 51 -25.09 -2.67 2.43
C PHE A 51 -25.34 -1.38 1.63
N ARG A 52 -26.56 -1.17 1.10
CA ARG A 52 -26.96 0.15 0.55
C ARG A 52 -26.87 1.25 1.61
N LYS A 53 -27.22 0.93 2.86
CA LYS A 53 -27.12 1.85 4.00
C LYS A 53 -25.67 2.32 4.20
N HIS A 54 -24.69 1.42 4.05
CA HIS A 54 -23.27 1.78 4.12
C HIS A 54 -22.86 2.68 2.95
N LYS A 55 -23.28 2.36 1.72
CA LYS A 55 -23.03 3.20 0.55
C LYS A 55 -23.54 4.62 0.70
N GLU A 56 -24.79 4.77 1.09
CA GLU A 56 -25.42 6.07 1.30
C GLU A 56 -24.70 6.86 2.39
N CYS A 57 -24.41 6.22 3.52
CA CYS A 57 -23.69 6.84 4.63
C CYS A 57 -22.28 7.31 4.26
N ALA A 58 -21.49 6.46 3.59
CA ALA A 58 -20.14 6.79 3.14
C ALA A 58 -20.16 7.95 2.12
N THR A 59 -21.10 7.92 1.18
CA THR A 59 -21.27 8.95 0.15
C THR A 59 -21.52 10.33 0.77
N ARG A 60 -22.37 10.42 1.81
CA ARG A 60 -22.62 11.69 2.53
C ARG A 60 -21.36 12.30 3.16
N HIS A 61 -20.35 11.49 3.46
CA HIS A 61 -19.07 11.93 4.02
C HIS A 61 -17.98 12.14 2.96
N GLY A 62 -18.30 11.95 1.67
CA GLY A 62 -17.30 11.96 0.60
C GLY A 62 -16.27 10.83 0.77
N ILE A 63 -16.73 9.66 1.21
CA ILE A 63 -15.97 8.41 1.29
C ILE A 63 -16.50 7.45 0.23
N ARG A 64 -15.59 6.77 -0.47
CA ARG A 64 -15.92 5.68 -1.40
C ARG A 64 -15.30 4.36 -0.93
N PHE A 65 -15.82 3.25 -1.44
CA PHE A 65 -15.25 1.92 -1.21
C PHE A 65 -14.24 1.61 -2.31
N SER A 66 -12.95 1.65 -1.98
CA SER A 66 -11.89 1.36 -2.95
C SER A 66 -11.76 -0.12 -3.24
N GLN A 67 -12.04 -0.95 -2.24
CA GLN A 67 -12.08 -2.40 -2.31
C GLN A 67 -13.03 -2.94 -1.24
N VAL A 68 -13.38 -4.23 -1.36
CA VAL A 68 -14.17 -4.97 -0.39
C VAL A 68 -13.45 -6.27 -0.09
N HIS A 69 -13.38 -6.68 1.17
CA HIS A 69 -12.74 -7.91 1.59
C HIS A 69 -13.80 -8.98 1.88
N ALA A 70 -13.77 -10.09 1.13
CA ALA A 70 -14.66 -11.23 1.33
C ALA A 70 -14.43 -11.91 2.70
N PRO A 71 -15.42 -12.60 3.28
CA PRO A 71 -15.22 -13.29 4.55
C PRO A 71 -14.22 -14.45 4.40
N ILE A 72 -13.41 -14.68 5.44
CA ILE A 72 -12.46 -15.80 5.49
C ILE A 72 -13.24 -17.08 5.82
N LEU A 73 -13.33 -17.99 4.86
CA LEU A 73 -13.98 -19.29 5.02
C LEU A 73 -12.99 -20.41 4.74
N LYS A 74 -12.85 -21.35 5.68
CA LYS A 74 -11.95 -22.50 5.53
C LYS A 74 -12.64 -23.63 4.79
N TYR A 75 -12.09 -24.09 3.68
CA TYR A 75 -12.55 -25.32 3.04
C TYR A 75 -11.96 -26.56 3.73
N GLU A 76 -12.81 -27.55 3.99
CA GLU A 76 -12.43 -28.83 4.62
C GLU A 76 -12.71 -29.97 3.65
N LEU A 77 -11.69 -30.73 3.27
CA LEU A 77 -11.79 -31.77 2.24
C LEU A 77 -12.80 -32.89 2.54
N ASN A 78 -13.10 -33.13 3.82
CA ASN A 78 -14.07 -34.13 4.27
C ASN A 78 -15.52 -33.59 4.29
N ARG A 79 -15.75 -32.34 3.86
CA ARG A 79 -17.04 -31.65 3.85
C ARG A 79 -17.30 -31.02 2.48
N PRO A 80 -17.65 -31.82 1.46
CA PRO A 80 -17.88 -31.30 0.11
C PRO A 80 -19.06 -30.31 0.05
N ASP A 81 -20.05 -30.46 0.94
CA ASP A 81 -21.14 -29.50 1.14
C ASP A 81 -20.65 -28.09 1.50
N LYS A 82 -19.46 -27.99 2.12
CA LYS A 82 -18.85 -26.72 2.49
C LYS A 82 -18.39 -25.91 1.27
N MET A 83 -18.04 -26.56 0.15
CA MET A 83 -17.65 -25.84 -1.07
C MET A 83 -18.83 -25.07 -1.66
N GLU A 84 -20.02 -25.69 -1.71
CA GLU A 84 -21.23 -25.04 -2.21
C GLU A 84 -21.56 -23.81 -1.36
N TYR A 85 -21.51 -23.93 -0.03
CA TYR A 85 -21.68 -22.81 0.89
C TYR A 85 -20.65 -21.69 0.66
N ILE A 86 -19.36 -22.02 0.53
CA ILE A 86 -18.31 -21.02 0.26
C ILE A 86 -18.62 -20.27 -1.04
N LEU A 87 -18.98 -20.99 -2.11
CA LEU A 87 -19.32 -20.39 -3.39
C LEU A 87 -20.54 -19.46 -3.29
N GLU A 88 -21.57 -19.85 -2.53
CA GLU A 88 -22.73 -18.98 -2.27
C GLU A 88 -22.33 -17.69 -1.54
N GLU A 89 -21.49 -17.78 -0.51
CA GLU A 89 -21.01 -16.61 0.23
C GLU A 89 -20.10 -15.70 -0.63
N MET A 90 -19.31 -16.27 -1.54
CA MET A 90 -18.52 -15.47 -2.49
C MET A 90 -19.40 -14.75 -3.51
N LYS A 91 -20.45 -15.40 -4.02
CA LYS A 91 -21.43 -14.75 -4.91
C LYS A 91 -22.16 -13.60 -4.21
N LYS A 92 -22.56 -13.79 -2.95
CA LYS A 92 -23.10 -12.70 -2.11
C LYS A 92 -22.09 -11.57 -1.95
N SER A 93 -20.82 -11.89 -1.71
CA SER A 93 -19.75 -10.92 -1.56
C SER A 93 -19.51 -10.09 -2.84
N ILE A 94 -19.59 -10.71 -4.01
CA ILE A 94 -19.56 -10.03 -5.32
C ILE A 94 -20.74 -9.05 -5.44
N ALA A 95 -21.95 -9.49 -5.09
CA ALA A 95 -23.13 -8.62 -5.12
C ALA A 95 -23.03 -7.46 -4.12
N ILE A 96 -22.50 -7.69 -2.92
CA ILE A 96 -22.23 -6.65 -1.91
C ILE A 96 -21.20 -5.64 -2.42
N CYS A 97 -20.11 -6.12 -3.04
CA CYS A 97 -19.09 -5.27 -3.64
C CYS A 97 -19.68 -4.32 -4.70
N SER A 98 -20.50 -4.87 -5.59
CA SER A 98 -21.26 -4.11 -6.59
C SER A 98 -22.22 -3.10 -5.95
N ILE A 99 -22.96 -3.48 -4.90
CA ILE A 99 -23.84 -2.57 -4.15
C ILE A 99 -23.06 -1.42 -3.57
N LEU A 100 -21.94 -1.67 -2.90
CA LEU A 100 -21.05 -0.67 -2.32
C LEU A 100 -20.42 0.23 -3.40
N GLY A 101 -20.46 -0.19 -4.67
CA GLY A 101 -19.89 0.53 -5.81
C GLY A 101 -18.37 0.43 -5.87
N SER A 102 -17.81 -0.65 -5.32
CA SER A 102 -16.38 -0.91 -5.40
C SER A 102 -16.06 -1.77 -6.63
N PRO A 103 -14.97 -1.49 -7.36
CA PRO A 103 -14.57 -2.30 -8.51
C PRO A 103 -13.83 -3.58 -8.13
N PHE A 104 -13.35 -3.69 -6.89
CA PHE A 104 -12.43 -4.76 -6.47
C PHE A 104 -12.97 -5.53 -5.26
N LEU A 105 -13.07 -6.85 -5.40
CA LEU A 105 -13.35 -7.76 -4.28
C LEU A 105 -12.10 -8.60 -3.99
N VAL A 106 -11.51 -8.46 -2.80
CA VAL A 106 -10.40 -9.30 -2.34
C VAL A 106 -10.92 -10.64 -1.87
N MET A 107 -10.29 -11.71 -2.34
CA MET A 107 -10.62 -13.09 -1.99
C MET A 107 -9.37 -13.92 -1.72
N HIS A 108 -9.46 -14.76 -0.68
CA HIS A 108 -8.40 -15.70 -0.35
C HIS A 108 -8.47 -16.94 -1.25
N PRO A 109 -7.35 -17.43 -1.80
CA PRO A 109 -7.29 -18.77 -2.35
C PRO A 109 -7.53 -19.83 -1.27
N LEU A 110 -7.99 -21.01 -1.70
CA LEU A 110 -8.11 -22.21 -0.86
C LEU A 110 -6.73 -22.68 -0.40
N GLU A 111 -6.65 -23.12 0.86
CA GLU A 111 -5.45 -23.70 1.46
C GLU A 111 -5.51 -25.24 1.47
N LEU A 112 -4.82 -25.90 0.53
CA LEU A 112 -4.97 -27.35 0.30
C LEU A 112 -3.65 -28.09 0.07
N ALA A 113 -2.51 -27.40 -0.03
CA ALA A 113 -1.25 -28.00 -0.43
C ALA A 113 -0.70 -28.99 0.60
N PHE A 114 -0.99 -28.80 1.89
CA PHE A 114 -0.56 -29.76 2.91
C PHE A 114 -1.26 -31.12 2.79
N GLU A 115 -2.48 -31.13 2.27
CA GLU A 115 -3.32 -32.33 2.14
C GLU A 115 -3.24 -32.93 0.72
N LEU A 116 -3.17 -32.08 -0.31
CA LEU A 116 -3.29 -32.49 -1.72
C LEU A 116 -2.02 -32.23 -2.55
N GLY A 117 -1.09 -31.40 -2.07
CA GLY A 117 0.06 -30.91 -2.84
C GLY A 117 -0.28 -29.73 -3.76
N GLY A 118 0.72 -28.89 -4.02
CA GLY A 118 0.56 -27.60 -4.72
C GLY A 118 -0.04 -27.68 -6.13
N ALA A 119 0.22 -28.76 -6.88
CA ALA A 119 -0.35 -28.92 -8.22
C ALA A 119 -1.88 -29.14 -8.18
N LYS A 120 -2.37 -29.93 -7.22
CA LYS A 120 -3.80 -30.15 -7.03
C LYS A 120 -4.45 -28.91 -6.44
N GLU A 121 -3.81 -28.24 -5.48
CA GLU A 121 -4.28 -26.97 -4.96
C GLU A 121 -4.47 -25.92 -6.06
N LYS A 122 -3.49 -25.77 -6.96
CA LYS A 122 -3.61 -24.86 -8.09
C LYS A 122 -4.81 -25.19 -8.96
N LYS A 123 -5.00 -26.47 -9.30
CA LYS A 123 -6.16 -26.92 -10.06
C LYS A 123 -7.48 -26.56 -9.36
N ASN A 124 -7.60 -26.86 -8.06
CA ASN A 124 -8.81 -26.56 -7.29
C ASN A 124 -9.07 -25.05 -7.18
N ASN A 125 -8.02 -24.24 -7.01
CA ASN A 125 -8.16 -22.78 -6.97
C ASN A 125 -8.59 -22.20 -8.32
N LEU A 126 -8.03 -22.68 -9.44
CA LEU A 126 -8.46 -22.26 -10.78
C LEU A 126 -9.94 -22.62 -11.02
N GLU A 127 -10.38 -23.81 -10.63
CA GLU A 127 -11.80 -24.20 -10.71
C GLU A 127 -12.69 -23.34 -9.80
N TYR A 128 -12.27 -23.08 -8.56
CA TYR A 128 -12.97 -22.24 -7.60
C TYR A 128 -13.16 -20.81 -8.11
N PHE A 129 -12.08 -20.11 -8.46
CA PHE A 129 -12.15 -18.75 -8.99
C PHE A 129 -12.86 -18.71 -10.35
N GLY A 130 -12.57 -19.66 -11.24
CA GLY A 130 -13.19 -19.75 -12.56
C GLY A 130 -14.72 -19.88 -12.49
N SER A 131 -15.24 -20.61 -11.50
CA SER A 131 -16.68 -20.76 -11.28
C SER A 131 -17.42 -19.47 -10.91
N LEU A 132 -16.70 -18.44 -10.47
CA LEU A 132 -17.24 -17.12 -10.09
C LEU A 132 -17.18 -16.09 -11.22
N THR A 133 -16.60 -16.43 -12.37
CA THR A 133 -16.37 -15.52 -13.50
C THR A 133 -17.66 -14.84 -13.97
N GLU A 134 -18.74 -15.61 -14.13
CA GLU A 134 -20.01 -15.07 -14.63
C GLU A 134 -20.70 -14.16 -13.61
N ASP A 135 -20.59 -14.47 -12.32
CA ASP A 135 -21.05 -13.58 -11.24
C ASP A 135 -20.25 -12.27 -11.23
N ALA A 136 -18.92 -12.34 -11.31
CA ALA A 136 -18.04 -11.17 -11.39
C ALA A 136 -18.37 -10.29 -12.61
N ARG A 137 -18.64 -10.91 -13.77
CA ARG A 137 -19.06 -10.22 -14.99
C ARG A 137 -20.40 -9.50 -14.82
N ARG A 138 -21.42 -10.19 -14.34
CA ARG A 138 -22.76 -9.61 -14.15
C ARG A 138 -22.76 -8.37 -13.25
N HIS A 139 -21.84 -8.36 -12.28
CA HIS A 139 -21.73 -7.30 -11.28
C HIS A 139 -20.68 -6.23 -11.59
N ASP A 140 -19.93 -6.41 -12.69
CA ASP A 140 -18.78 -5.61 -13.09
C ASP A 140 -17.75 -5.43 -11.96
N VAL A 141 -17.35 -6.56 -11.37
CA VAL A 141 -16.37 -6.64 -10.29
C VAL A 141 -15.13 -7.40 -10.78
N ILE A 142 -13.95 -6.96 -10.35
CA ILE A 142 -12.69 -7.69 -10.51
C ILE A 142 -12.35 -8.39 -9.19
N ILE A 143 -12.20 -9.71 -9.23
CA ILE A 143 -11.78 -10.51 -8.09
C ILE A 143 -10.26 -10.40 -7.95
N CYS A 144 -9.80 -9.90 -6.81
CA CYS A 144 -8.39 -9.73 -6.49
C CYS A 144 -7.91 -10.87 -5.59
N ILE A 145 -7.01 -11.70 -6.10
CA ILE A 145 -6.46 -12.87 -5.40
C ILE A 145 -5.33 -12.38 -4.49
N GLU A 146 -5.44 -12.66 -3.20
CA GLU A 146 -4.43 -12.27 -2.20
C GLU A 146 -3.30 -13.30 -2.06
N ASN A 147 -2.08 -12.82 -1.80
CA ASN A 147 -0.93 -13.67 -1.52
C ASN A 147 -0.99 -14.24 -0.10
N MET A 148 -1.23 -15.55 0.03
CA MET A 148 -1.49 -16.17 1.33
C MET A 148 -0.30 -16.97 1.88
N PRO A 149 0.11 -16.75 3.13
CA PRO A 149 1.04 -17.61 3.84
C PRO A 149 0.29 -18.74 4.59
N TYR A 150 0.85 -19.94 4.62
CA TYR A 150 0.30 -21.05 5.41
C TYR A 150 0.91 -21.10 6.79
N ARG A 151 0.08 -21.42 7.78
CA ARG A 151 0.49 -21.50 9.18
C ARG A 151 0.19 -22.87 9.74
N ARG A 152 1.23 -23.61 10.14
CA ARG A 152 1.09 -24.93 10.74
C ARG A 152 2.15 -25.17 11.80
N ALA A 153 1.71 -25.57 12.99
CA ALA A 153 2.58 -25.89 14.13
C ALA A 153 3.60 -24.77 14.46
N GLY A 154 3.14 -23.51 14.46
CA GLY A 154 3.96 -22.34 14.79
C GLY A 154 4.98 -21.94 13.71
N ARG A 155 4.89 -22.51 12.50
CA ARG A 155 5.73 -22.16 11.34
C ARG A 155 4.90 -21.56 10.21
N VAL A 156 5.55 -20.69 9.45
CA VAL A 156 4.99 -20.06 8.24
C VAL A 156 5.59 -20.72 7.00
N TRP A 157 4.76 -20.98 5.99
CA TRP A 157 5.13 -21.59 4.71
C TRP A 157 4.52 -20.79 3.56
N GLY A 158 5.13 -20.84 2.38
CA GLY A 158 4.51 -20.26 1.18
C GLY A 158 3.21 -21.01 0.84
N GLY A 159 2.08 -20.30 0.86
CA GLY A 159 0.78 -20.83 0.48
C GLY A 159 0.43 -20.51 -0.98
N ALA A 160 -0.83 -20.76 -1.34
CA ALA A 160 -1.38 -20.42 -2.63
C ALA A 160 -1.19 -18.93 -2.94
N CYS A 161 -0.72 -18.65 -4.16
CA CYS A 161 -0.44 -17.29 -4.63
C CYS A 161 0.53 -16.47 -3.76
N SER A 162 1.34 -17.11 -2.90
CA SER A 162 2.33 -16.42 -2.07
C SER A 162 3.56 -15.88 -2.81
N GLU A 163 3.69 -16.19 -4.10
CA GLU A 163 4.76 -15.71 -4.98
C GLU A 163 4.11 -14.97 -6.15
N ALA A 164 4.49 -13.72 -6.37
CA ALA A 164 3.92 -12.82 -7.37
C ALA A 164 3.82 -13.45 -8.76
N ARG A 165 4.87 -14.15 -9.23
CA ARG A 165 4.87 -14.81 -10.53
C ARG A 165 3.83 -15.92 -10.65
N LYS A 166 3.57 -16.66 -9.56
CA LYS A 166 2.50 -17.67 -9.53
C LYS A 166 1.13 -17.01 -9.51
N THR A 167 0.98 -15.91 -8.79
CA THR A 167 -0.26 -15.11 -8.77
C THR A 167 -0.59 -14.58 -10.17
N VAL A 168 0.40 -14.03 -10.89
CA VAL A 168 0.25 -13.62 -12.29
C VAL A 168 -0.18 -14.80 -13.17
N GLU A 169 0.44 -15.97 -13.01
CA GLU A 169 0.05 -17.16 -13.77
C GLU A 169 -1.43 -17.55 -13.55
N TYR A 170 -1.92 -17.47 -12.31
CA TYR A 170 -3.34 -17.72 -12.02
C TYR A 170 -4.24 -16.71 -12.73
N ILE A 171 -3.91 -15.43 -12.60
CA ILE A 171 -4.68 -14.33 -13.16
C ILE A 171 -4.73 -14.42 -14.68
N ASP A 172 -3.61 -14.73 -15.34
CA ASP A 172 -3.53 -14.87 -16.79
C ASP A 172 -4.39 -16.02 -17.30
N ILE A 173 -4.34 -17.18 -16.63
CA ILE A 173 -5.19 -18.33 -16.98
C ILE A 173 -6.67 -17.97 -16.83
N LEU A 174 -7.05 -17.42 -15.68
CA LEU A 174 -8.44 -17.08 -15.37
C LEU A 174 -9.00 -15.99 -16.30
N ASN A 175 -8.24 -14.92 -16.56
CA ASN A 175 -8.66 -13.86 -17.48
C ASN A 175 -8.73 -14.34 -18.93
N LYS A 176 -7.83 -15.26 -19.33
CA LYS A 176 -7.89 -15.87 -20.66
C LYS A 176 -9.13 -16.73 -20.83
N GLU A 177 -9.48 -17.53 -19.82
CA GLU A 177 -10.71 -18.35 -19.81
C GLU A 177 -11.97 -17.48 -19.76
N ALA A 178 -11.92 -16.37 -19.02
CA ALA A 178 -13.01 -15.39 -18.95
C ALA A 178 -13.21 -14.61 -20.27
N GLY A 179 -12.16 -14.46 -21.08
CA GLY A 179 -12.15 -13.64 -22.30
C GLY A 179 -12.09 -12.12 -22.05
N GLU A 180 -11.93 -11.71 -20.80
CA GLU A 180 -11.84 -10.30 -20.37
C GLU A 180 -11.18 -10.23 -18.98
N GLN A 181 -10.84 -9.02 -18.52
CA GLN A 181 -10.24 -8.82 -17.21
C GLN A 181 -11.30 -8.90 -16.10
N ARG A 182 -11.34 -10.04 -15.39
CA ARG A 182 -12.16 -10.26 -14.18
C ARG A 182 -11.35 -10.65 -12.96
N PHE A 183 -10.04 -10.84 -13.11
CA PHE A 183 -9.13 -11.22 -12.06
C PHE A 183 -7.92 -10.26 -12.00
N GLY A 184 -7.48 -9.97 -10.78
CA GLY A 184 -6.31 -9.16 -10.46
C GLY A 184 -5.63 -9.66 -9.18
N ALA A 185 -4.57 -8.98 -8.76
CA ALA A 185 -3.86 -9.29 -7.52
C ALA A 185 -4.20 -8.29 -6.41
N CYS A 186 -4.44 -8.82 -5.21
CA CYS A 186 -4.23 -8.09 -3.97
C CYS A 186 -2.83 -8.43 -3.46
N PHE A 187 -2.00 -7.41 -3.22
CA PHE A 187 -0.72 -7.61 -2.56
C PHE A 187 -0.79 -7.20 -1.09
N ASP A 188 -0.77 -8.20 -0.23
CA ASP A 188 -0.57 -8.05 1.20
C ASP A 188 0.93 -8.00 1.51
N VAL A 189 1.34 -6.83 2.00
CA VAL A 189 2.73 -6.51 2.35
C VAL A 189 3.19 -7.30 3.57
N GLY A 190 2.33 -7.47 4.57
CA GLY A 190 2.69 -8.18 5.79
C GLY A 190 2.81 -9.68 5.58
N HIS A 191 1.94 -10.29 4.76
CA HIS A 191 2.06 -11.66 4.30
C HIS A 191 3.40 -11.91 3.56
N ALA A 192 3.80 -10.98 2.70
CA ALA A 192 5.10 -11.06 2.05
C ALA A 192 6.26 -10.91 3.04
N ASN A 193 6.12 -10.08 4.07
CA ASN A 193 7.13 -9.90 5.12
C ASN A 193 7.35 -11.16 5.97
N VAL A 194 6.28 -11.82 6.46
CA VAL A 194 6.42 -13.07 7.24
C VAL A 194 7.02 -14.22 6.42
N LEU A 195 6.99 -14.12 5.09
CA LEU A 195 7.61 -15.06 4.16
C LEU A 195 9.03 -14.65 3.74
N GLY A 196 9.56 -13.53 4.25
CA GLY A 196 10.89 -13.03 3.92
C GLY A 196 11.05 -12.68 2.43
N LYS A 197 9.98 -12.21 1.78
CA LYS A 197 10.00 -11.87 0.35
C LYS A 197 10.74 -10.57 0.09
N ASN A 198 11.35 -10.46 -1.08
CA ASN A 198 11.84 -9.18 -1.59
C ASN A 198 10.65 -8.38 -2.14
N LEU A 199 10.19 -7.38 -1.37
CA LEU A 199 8.96 -6.65 -1.68
C LEU A 199 9.04 -5.90 -3.01
N ARG A 200 10.21 -5.34 -3.37
CA ARG A 200 10.41 -4.66 -4.66
C ARG A 200 10.20 -5.62 -5.82
N GLU A 201 10.84 -6.79 -5.77
CA GLU A 201 10.75 -7.79 -6.84
C GLU A 201 9.36 -8.41 -6.95
N GLU A 202 8.66 -8.64 -5.83
CA GLU A 202 7.28 -9.12 -5.85
C GLU A 202 6.34 -8.10 -6.51
N VAL A 203 6.44 -6.81 -6.14
CA VAL A 203 5.63 -5.75 -6.75
C VAL A 203 5.92 -5.60 -8.24
N ARG A 204 7.21 -5.61 -8.64
CA ARG A 204 7.61 -5.58 -10.05
C ARG A 204 7.06 -6.77 -10.84
N ALA A 205 7.08 -7.95 -10.25
CA ALA A 205 6.57 -9.16 -10.88
C ALA A 205 5.05 -9.13 -11.06
N LEU A 206 4.29 -8.53 -10.13
CA LEU A 206 2.85 -8.32 -10.30
C LEU A 206 2.57 -7.31 -11.42
N GLY A 207 3.30 -6.19 -11.46
CA GLY A 207 3.16 -5.17 -12.49
C GLY A 207 1.71 -4.68 -12.64
N SER A 208 1.18 -4.69 -13.86
CA SER A 208 -0.19 -4.24 -14.17
C SER A 208 -1.30 -5.14 -13.60
N HIS A 209 -0.96 -6.34 -13.10
CA HIS A 209 -1.91 -7.24 -12.42
C HIS A 209 -2.23 -6.78 -11.00
N LEU A 210 -1.35 -5.99 -10.37
CA LEU A 210 -1.60 -5.43 -9.04
C LEU A 210 -2.74 -4.40 -9.12
N LYS A 211 -3.86 -4.68 -8.44
CA LYS A 211 -5.03 -3.79 -8.40
C LYS A 211 -5.21 -3.13 -7.05
N VAL A 212 -4.95 -3.87 -5.99
CA VAL A 212 -5.21 -3.43 -4.62
C VAL A 212 -4.12 -3.88 -3.65
N LEU A 213 -4.04 -3.19 -2.53
CA LEU A 213 -3.02 -3.39 -1.50
C LEU A 213 -3.67 -3.69 -0.16
N HIS A 214 -3.04 -4.57 0.62
CA HIS A 214 -3.21 -4.63 2.06
C HIS A 214 -1.89 -4.25 2.72
N ILE A 215 -1.88 -3.09 3.37
CA ILE A 215 -0.67 -2.53 3.98
C ILE A 215 -0.76 -2.67 5.49
N HIS A 216 0.07 -3.53 6.05
CA HIS A 216 0.28 -3.68 7.48
C HIS A 216 1.70 -4.21 7.76
N ASP A 217 2.08 -4.20 9.03
CA ASP A 217 3.40 -4.58 9.51
C ASP A 217 3.35 -5.76 10.47
N ASN A 218 4.48 -6.47 10.55
CA ASN A 218 4.72 -7.54 11.49
C ASN A 218 6.22 -7.71 11.79
N ASP A 219 6.51 -8.52 12.79
CA ASP A 219 7.88 -8.83 13.24
C ASP A 219 8.65 -9.78 12.31
N GLY A 220 8.08 -10.15 11.15
CA GLY A 220 8.64 -11.15 10.24
C GLY A 220 8.41 -12.61 10.69
N VAL A 221 7.67 -12.82 11.79
CA VAL A 221 7.38 -14.15 12.34
C VAL A 221 5.88 -14.41 12.40
N ALA A 222 5.12 -13.48 12.99
CA ALA A 222 3.70 -13.61 13.24
C ALA A 222 2.94 -12.50 12.53
N ASP A 223 1.88 -12.89 11.82
CA ASP A 223 1.04 -11.97 11.07
C ASP A 223 0.14 -11.11 11.97
N SER A 224 0.73 -10.02 12.45
CA SER A 224 0.22 -9.23 13.56
C SER A 224 -0.66 -8.06 13.14
N HIS A 225 -0.70 -7.72 11.84
CA HIS A 225 -1.49 -6.63 11.26
C HIS A 225 -1.35 -5.29 12.02
N GLN A 226 -0.13 -4.91 12.35
CA GLN A 226 0.14 -3.62 13.01
C GLN A 226 0.38 -2.50 12.00
N LEU A 227 0.51 -1.28 12.50
CA LEU A 227 0.82 -0.10 11.70
C LEU A 227 2.19 -0.26 11.02
N PRO A 228 2.37 0.29 9.81
CA PRO A 228 3.71 0.43 9.23
C PRO A 228 4.70 1.05 10.21
N TYR A 229 5.92 0.51 10.23
CA TYR A 229 7.02 0.93 11.11
C TYR A 229 6.85 0.56 12.59
N SER A 230 6.01 -0.44 12.90
CA SER A 230 5.81 -0.88 14.29
C SER A 230 6.91 -1.80 14.80
N PHE A 231 7.65 -2.45 13.89
CA PHE A 231 8.64 -3.46 14.23
C PHE A 231 10.02 -3.08 13.71
N SER A 232 11.02 -3.26 14.58
CA SER A 232 12.43 -3.12 14.26
C SER A 232 13.20 -4.34 14.74
N ASP A 233 14.18 -4.77 13.97
CA ASP A 233 15.12 -5.79 14.41
C ASP A 233 15.89 -5.30 15.64
N ALA A 234 15.93 -6.14 16.68
CA ALA A 234 16.49 -5.76 17.98
C ALA A 234 18.02 -5.50 17.94
N THR A 235 18.72 -5.98 16.91
CA THR A 235 20.18 -5.84 16.79
C THR A 235 20.55 -4.63 15.95
N THR A 236 19.88 -4.46 14.82
CA THR A 236 20.20 -3.42 13.82
C THR A 236 19.38 -2.15 13.99
N GLY A 237 18.24 -2.21 14.70
CA GLY A 237 17.28 -1.12 14.82
C GLY A 237 16.52 -0.79 13.52
N LEU A 238 16.78 -1.53 12.43
CA LEU A 238 16.12 -1.34 11.15
C LEU A 238 14.73 -1.94 11.18
N CYS A 239 13.80 -1.38 10.41
CA CYS A 239 12.47 -1.95 10.24
C CYS A 239 12.58 -3.41 9.75
N THR A 240 11.73 -4.28 10.28
CA THR A 240 11.63 -5.67 9.82
C THR A 240 11.12 -5.74 8.38
N THR A 241 10.13 -4.93 8.06
CA THR A 241 9.56 -4.78 6.71
C THR A 241 10.39 -3.82 5.85
N ASP A 242 10.74 -4.26 4.63
CA ASP A 242 11.44 -3.45 3.63
C ASP A 242 10.52 -2.41 2.97
N TRP A 243 10.13 -1.40 3.73
CA TRP A 243 9.28 -0.30 3.26
C TRP A 243 9.89 0.44 2.06
N SER A 244 11.22 0.62 2.03
CA SER A 244 11.90 1.27 0.91
C SER A 244 11.73 0.47 -0.39
N GLY A 245 11.99 -0.84 -0.35
CA GLY A 245 11.79 -1.72 -1.50
C GLY A 245 10.34 -1.75 -1.98
N PHE A 246 9.38 -1.80 -1.04
CA PHE A 246 7.95 -1.74 -1.36
C PHE A 246 7.55 -0.46 -2.11
N LEU A 247 7.92 0.72 -1.58
CA LEU A 247 7.57 2.01 -2.20
C LEU A 247 8.25 2.20 -3.55
N LEU A 248 9.51 1.78 -3.67
CA LEU A 248 10.25 1.79 -4.95
C LEU A 248 9.59 0.88 -5.98
N GLY A 249 9.20 -0.33 -5.59
CA GLY A 249 8.50 -1.25 -6.48
C GLY A 249 7.20 -0.65 -7.02
N LEU A 250 6.42 0.01 -6.17
CA LEU A 250 5.18 0.69 -6.58
C LEU A 250 5.44 1.85 -7.54
N ARG A 251 6.51 2.63 -7.31
CA ARG A 251 6.94 3.68 -8.25
C ARG A 251 7.34 3.11 -9.60
N GLU A 252 8.14 2.04 -9.62
CA GLU A 252 8.64 1.41 -10.86
C GLU A 252 7.51 0.90 -11.77
N ILE A 253 6.43 0.39 -11.17
CA ILE A 253 5.25 -0.04 -11.93
C ILE A 253 4.24 1.08 -12.18
N SER A 254 4.54 2.31 -11.74
CA SER A 254 3.62 3.46 -11.80
C SER A 254 2.25 3.13 -11.21
N PHE A 255 2.22 2.63 -9.98
CA PHE A 255 0.98 2.25 -9.32
C PHE A 255 0.03 3.46 -9.15
N GLU A 256 -1.22 3.32 -9.60
CA GLU A 256 -2.26 4.36 -9.56
C GLU A 256 -3.45 3.98 -8.66
N GLY A 257 -3.33 2.91 -7.88
CA GLY A 257 -4.39 2.44 -6.98
C GLY A 257 -4.42 3.18 -5.63
N VAL A 258 -5.10 2.56 -4.65
CA VAL A 258 -5.29 3.11 -3.31
C VAL A 258 -4.29 2.48 -2.34
N LEU A 259 -3.65 3.31 -1.50
CA LEU A 259 -2.85 2.85 -0.37
C LEU A 259 -3.78 2.46 0.78
N SER A 260 -4.19 1.19 0.83
CA SER A 260 -5.17 0.71 1.82
C SER A 260 -4.49 0.02 3.00
N PHE A 261 -4.68 0.59 4.20
CA PHE A 261 -4.09 0.09 5.44
C PHE A 261 -4.98 -0.95 6.11
N GLU A 262 -4.45 -2.16 6.27
CA GLU A 262 -5.14 -3.31 6.87
C GLU A 262 -4.74 -3.52 8.33
N THR A 263 -5.00 -2.52 9.17
CA THR A 263 -4.42 -2.41 10.52
C THR A 263 -5.44 -2.63 11.64
N TYR A 264 -6.47 -3.45 11.39
CA TYR A 264 -7.60 -3.63 12.32
C TYR A 264 -7.18 -4.06 13.73
N ARG A 265 -6.07 -4.79 13.87
CA ARG A 265 -5.54 -5.21 15.18
C ARG A 265 -5.16 -4.01 16.04
N SER A 266 -4.60 -2.96 15.46
CA SER A 266 -4.28 -1.72 16.17
C SER A 266 -5.55 -1.03 16.68
N PHE A 267 -6.67 -1.11 15.97
CA PHE A 267 -7.96 -0.56 16.43
C PHE A 267 -8.62 -1.36 17.55
N THR A 268 -8.18 -2.62 17.74
CA THR A 268 -8.59 -3.46 18.88
C THR A 268 -7.64 -3.39 20.07
N SER A 269 -6.36 -3.08 19.87
CA SER A 269 -5.35 -3.05 20.94
C SER A 269 -5.17 -1.67 21.57
N PHE A 270 -5.26 -0.59 20.80
CA PHE A 270 -5.11 0.77 21.31
C PHE A 270 -6.36 1.23 22.08
N PRO A 271 -6.21 2.05 23.15
CA PRO A 271 -7.33 2.69 23.83
C PRO A 271 -8.23 3.47 22.87
N GLY A 272 -9.55 3.34 23.04
CA GLY A 272 -10.54 3.97 22.15
C GLY A 272 -10.39 5.49 21.99
N VAL A 273 -9.88 6.18 23.02
CA VAL A 273 -9.62 7.63 23.01
C VAL A 273 -8.51 8.04 22.03
N LEU A 274 -7.67 7.11 21.59
CA LEU A 274 -6.56 7.35 20.66
C LEU A 274 -6.90 7.02 19.21
N GLN A 275 -8.08 6.43 18.92
CA GLN A 275 -8.40 5.94 17.57
C GLN A 275 -8.41 7.05 16.50
N GLU A 276 -8.82 8.27 16.84
CA GLU A 276 -8.79 9.39 15.88
C GLU A 276 -7.35 9.82 15.56
N SER A 277 -6.49 9.92 16.59
CA SER A 277 -5.06 10.19 16.41
C SER A 277 -4.37 9.06 15.64
N LEU A 278 -4.78 7.80 15.87
CA LEU A 278 -4.29 6.65 15.13
C LEU A 278 -4.64 6.73 13.64
N LEU A 279 -5.87 7.10 13.30
CA LEU A 279 -6.28 7.31 11.92
C LEU A 279 -5.53 8.48 11.26
N GLN A 280 -5.33 9.58 11.98
CA GLN A 280 -4.54 10.72 11.49
C GLN A 280 -3.08 10.32 11.26
N PHE A 281 -2.52 9.48 12.12
CA PHE A 281 -1.16 8.98 11.95
C PHE A 281 -1.05 8.07 10.73
N LEU A 282 -1.98 7.12 10.53
CA LEU A 282 -2.07 6.31 9.32
C LEU A 282 -2.23 7.13 8.05
N TYR A 283 -3.08 8.17 8.09
CA TYR A 283 -3.20 9.11 6.97
C TYR A 283 -1.86 9.78 6.65
N ARG A 284 -1.12 10.26 7.65
CA ARG A 284 0.21 10.87 7.45
C ARG A 284 1.23 9.88 6.87
N ILE A 285 1.21 8.62 7.32
CA ILE A 285 2.03 7.55 6.72
C ILE A 285 1.64 7.39 5.24
N GLY A 286 0.36 7.31 4.91
CA GLY A 286 -0.11 7.20 3.54
C GLY A 286 0.28 8.39 2.65
N VAL A 287 0.25 9.62 3.20
CA VAL A 287 0.69 10.82 2.47
C VAL A 287 2.18 10.74 2.18
N ASN A 288 2.99 10.33 3.15
CA ASN A 288 4.42 10.11 2.97
C ASN A 288 4.69 9.03 1.90
N PHE A 289 4.01 7.88 1.99
CA PHE A 289 4.12 6.79 1.01
C PHE A 289 3.77 7.29 -0.39
N SER A 290 2.64 7.99 -0.53
CA SER A 290 2.24 8.55 -1.82
C SER A 290 3.26 9.57 -2.33
N HIS A 291 3.88 10.37 -1.46
CA HIS A 291 4.88 11.34 -1.88
C HIS A 291 6.09 10.63 -2.48
N VAL A 292 6.58 9.59 -1.81
CA VAL A 292 7.65 8.74 -2.32
C VAL A 292 7.22 8.11 -3.65
N ILE A 293 6.13 7.36 -3.71
CA ILE A 293 5.70 6.66 -4.93
C ILE A 293 5.56 7.62 -6.11
N CYS A 294 4.96 8.79 -5.91
CA CYS A 294 4.70 9.78 -6.96
C CYS A 294 5.87 10.74 -7.25
N PHE A 295 7.05 10.59 -6.63
CA PHE A 295 8.09 11.62 -6.72
C PHE A 295 8.54 11.95 -8.15
N ASN A 296 8.65 10.95 -9.04
CA ASN A 296 8.91 11.18 -10.47
C ASN A 296 7.85 12.07 -11.13
N GLN A 297 6.57 11.83 -10.83
CA GLN A 297 5.46 12.61 -11.38
C GLN A 297 5.47 14.04 -10.82
N LEU A 298 5.87 14.21 -9.56
CA LEU A 298 6.02 15.54 -8.96
C LEU A 298 7.16 16.32 -9.63
N LEU A 299 8.31 15.69 -9.85
CA LEU A 299 9.43 16.29 -10.59
C LEU A 299 9.04 16.65 -12.04
N ASP A 300 8.19 15.85 -12.68
CA ASP A 300 7.62 16.15 -14.00
C ASP A 300 6.68 17.38 -13.96
N GLN A 301 5.78 17.44 -12.98
CA GLN A 301 4.84 18.55 -12.78
C GLN A 301 5.54 19.88 -12.45
N MET A 302 6.72 19.78 -11.82
CA MET A 302 7.60 20.90 -11.52
C MET A 302 8.22 21.54 -12.79
N GLY A 303 8.06 20.93 -13.97
CA GLY A 303 8.29 21.55 -15.27
C GLY A 303 9.69 22.16 -15.45
N SER A 304 9.74 23.40 -15.94
CA SER A 304 10.98 24.13 -16.24
C SER A 304 11.62 24.82 -15.03
N LYS A 305 11.03 24.73 -13.84
CA LYS A 305 11.63 25.31 -12.62
C LYS A 305 13.02 24.74 -12.39
N LYS A 306 13.95 25.59 -11.96
CA LYS A 306 15.34 25.24 -11.65
C LYS A 306 15.36 24.37 -10.40
N LYS A 307 15.78 23.11 -10.55
CA LYS A 307 15.99 22.19 -9.42
C LYS A 307 17.33 22.49 -8.78
N ILE A 308 17.36 22.65 -7.47
CA ILE A 308 18.59 22.92 -6.71
C ILE A 308 18.66 21.91 -5.58
N LEU A 309 19.77 21.18 -5.47
CA LEU A 309 19.96 20.20 -4.40
C LEU A 309 20.63 20.87 -3.20
N PHE A 310 20.08 20.67 -2.01
CA PHE A 310 20.73 21.08 -0.77
C PHE A 310 21.44 19.87 -0.14
N GLY A 311 22.76 19.84 -0.28
CA GLY A 311 23.67 18.79 0.16
C GLY A 311 24.37 18.13 -1.02
N ALA A 312 25.69 17.99 -0.94
CA ALA A 312 26.54 17.35 -1.95
C ALA A 312 27.10 15.97 -1.49
N GLY A 313 26.48 15.38 -0.47
CA GLY A 313 26.88 14.09 0.13
C GLY A 313 26.38 12.85 -0.62
N ARG A 314 26.20 11.72 0.09
CA ARG A 314 25.71 10.46 -0.51
C ARG A 314 24.29 10.58 -1.08
N MET A 315 23.45 11.39 -0.45
CA MET A 315 22.07 11.63 -0.90
C MET A 315 22.02 12.35 -2.26
N PHE A 316 22.99 13.23 -2.54
CA PHE A 316 23.19 13.80 -3.87
C PHE A 316 23.46 12.72 -4.91
N ASP A 317 24.31 11.74 -4.58
CA ASP A 317 24.65 10.65 -5.50
C ASP A 317 23.41 9.79 -5.84
N VAL A 318 22.57 9.52 -4.84
CA VAL A 318 21.29 8.84 -5.02
C VAL A 318 20.36 9.66 -5.93
N TYR A 319 20.19 10.96 -5.67
CA TYR A 319 19.36 11.80 -6.54
C TYR A 319 19.87 11.78 -7.97
N MET A 320 21.18 11.94 -8.17
CA MET A 320 21.79 11.98 -9.50
C MET A 320 21.65 10.64 -10.23
N GLY A 321 21.77 9.52 -9.52
CA GLY A 321 21.59 8.17 -10.08
C GLY A 321 20.16 7.88 -10.52
N GLU A 322 19.17 8.27 -9.71
CA GLU A 322 17.75 7.95 -9.95
C GLU A 322 17.05 9.00 -10.84
N TYR A 323 17.30 10.29 -10.59
CA TYR A 323 16.55 11.40 -11.18
C TYR A 323 17.39 12.32 -12.07
N GLY A 324 18.70 12.41 -11.81
CA GLY A 324 19.58 13.42 -12.40
C GLY A 324 19.62 13.44 -13.93
N LYS A 325 19.39 12.30 -14.60
CA LYS A 325 19.33 12.25 -16.07
C LYS A 325 18.10 12.97 -16.65
N LYS A 326 16.94 12.83 -16.02
CA LYS A 326 15.67 13.43 -16.48
C LYS A 326 15.42 14.81 -15.85
N HIS A 327 15.86 14.98 -14.60
CA HIS A 327 15.66 16.18 -13.79
C HIS A 327 17.01 16.68 -13.25
N PRO A 328 17.94 17.11 -14.13
CA PRO A 328 19.25 17.58 -13.71
C PRO A 328 19.09 18.85 -12.85
N PRO A 329 19.77 18.93 -11.70
CA PRO A 329 19.82 20.17 -10.94
C PRO A 329 20.69 21.20 -11.67
N VAL A 330 20.40 22.49 -11.49
CA VAL A 330 21.22 23.57 -12.05
C VAL A 330 22.51 23.79 -11.26
N PHE A 331 22.45 23.58 -9.95
CA PHE A 331 23.57 23.58 -9.02
C PHE A 331 23.16 22.85 -7.74
N ALA A 332 24.13 22.55 -6.89
CA ALA A 332 23.92 22.11 -5.53
C ALA A 332 24.46 23.16 -4.55
N VAL A 333 23.91 23.21 -3.34
CA VAL A 333 24.45 24.00 -2.23
C VAL A 333 24.83 23.10 -1.08
N ASP A 334 25.85 23.44 -0.32
CA ASP A 334 26.26 22.68 0.86
C ASP A 334 26.79 23.62 1.94
N ASN A 335 26.64 23.29 3.21
CA ASN A 335 27.15 24.13 4.30
C ASN A 335 28.67 24.02 4.47
N ASN A 336 29.32 23.03 3.85
CA ASN A 336 30.77 22.87 3.88
C ASN A 336 31.45 23.85 2.89
N ALA A 337 31.96 24.96 3.42
CA ALA A 337 32.65 25.98 2.60
C ALA A 337 33.87 25.45 1.84
N CYS A 338 34.50 24.36 2.29
CA CYS A 338 35.69 23.80 1.65
C CYS A 338 35.41 23.22 0.24
N ILE A 339 34.15 22.95 -0.10
CA ILE A 339 33.77 22.37 -1.40
C ILE A 339 33.06 23.38 -2.32
N TRP A 340 32.91 24.63 -1.89
CA TRP A 340 32.31 25.67 -2.75
C TRP A 340 33.21 25.99 -3.94
N GLY A 341 32.61 26.24 -5.10
CA GLY A 341 33.33 26.47 -6.36
C GLY A 341 33.87 25.19 -7.01
N THR A 342 33.64 24.03 -6.41
CA THR A 342 33.92 22.73 -7.03
C THR A 342 32.70 22.19 -7.77
N GLU A 343 32.84 21.05 -8.43
CA GLU A 343 31.73 20.34 -9.06
C GLU A 343 31.69 18.86 -8.61
N LYS A 344 30.48 18.29 -8.60
CA LYS A 344 30.27 16.86 -8.37
C LYS A 344 29.30 16.31 -9.41
N LEU A 345 29.71 15.25 -10.12
CA LEU A 345 28.96 14.68 -11.25
C LEU A 345 28.53 15.74 -12.29
N GLY A 346 29.37 16.75 -12.53
CA GLY A 346 29.11 17.85 -13.46
C GLY A 346 28.15 18.93 -12.93
N ILE A 347 27.74 18.87 -11.67
CA ILE A 347 26.89 19.87 -11.03
C ILE A 347 27.76 20.77 -10.14
N PRO A 348 27.73 22.11 -10.31
CA PRO A 348 28.50 23.03 -9.48
C PRO A 348 27.98 23.07 -8.05
N ILE A 349 28.89 23.22 -7.09
CA ILE A 349 28.59 23.31 -5.65
C ILE A 349 28.81 24.75 -5.17
N CYS A 350 27.78 25.35 -4.60
CA CYS A 350 27.73 26.76 -4.23
C CYS A 350 27.46 26.97 -2.73
N ASN A 351 27.66 28.21 -2.27
CA ASN A 351 27.18 28.67 -0.96
C ASN A 351 25.63 28.66 -0.93
N PRO A 352 24.97 28.20 0.16
CA PRO A 352 23.53 28.30 0.35
C PRO A 352 22.90 29.66 0.00
N GLU A 353 23.59 30.79 0.22
CA GLU A 353 23.06 32.12 -0.14
C GLU A 353 22.74 32.28 -1.64
N THR A 354 23.42 31.51 -2.51
CA THR A 354 23.17 31.46 -3.96
C THR A 354 21.73 31.04 -4.29
N LEU A 355 21.04 30.35 -3.37
CA LEU A 355 19.61 30.05 -3.52
C LEU A 355 18.78 31.31 -3.77
N LEU A 356 19.11 32.41 -3.08
CA LEU A 356 18.40 33.69 -3.13
C LEU A 356 18.55 34.43 -4.45
N GLU A 357 19.56 34.09 -5.25
CA GLU A 357 19.77 34.65 -6.58
C GLU A 357 18.76 34.11 -7.61
N VAL A 358 18.15 32.95 -7.31
CA VAL A 358 17.10 32.36 -8.14
C VAL A 358 15.72 32.79 -7.60
N PRO A 359 14.84 33.38 -8.44
CA PRO A 359 13.49 33.74 -8.04
C PRO A 359 12.70 32.57 -7.44
N GLU A 360 11.87 32.84 -6.43
CA GLU A 360 11.14 31.83 -5.68
C GLU A 360 10.20 31.00 -6.58
N ASP A 361 9.51 31.66 -7.50
CA ASP A 361 8.60 31.04 -8.46
C ASP A 361 9.35 30.21 -9.53
N GLU A 362 10.63 30.49 -9.76
CA GLU A 362 11.50 29.76 -10.69
C GLU A 362 12.27 28.61 -10.06
N ARG A 363 12.42 28.54 -8.73
CA ARG A 363 13.26 27.53 -8.06
C ARG A 363 12.46 26.45 -7.35
N ILE A 364 13.09 25.28 -7.21
CA ILE A 364 12.69 24.22 -6.30
C ILE A 364 13.94 23.77 -5.56
N VAL A 365 13.89 23.83 -4.24
CA VAL A 365 14.96 23.31 -3.38
C VAL A 365 14.60 21.89 -2.98
N ILE A 366 15.50 20.93 -3.23
CA ILE A 366 15.33 19.53 -2.86
C ILE A 366 16.38 19.20 -1.80
N LEU A 367 15.94 18.77 -0.63
CA LEU A 367 16.83 18.43 0.47
C LEU A 367 17.49 17.08 0.24
N CYS A 368 18.82 17.10 0.11
CA CYS A 368 19.69 15.93 -0.08
C CYS A 368 20.75 15.86 1.03
N ASN A 369 20.31 15.94 2.28
CA ASN A 369 21.18 15.86 3.44
C ASN A 369 20.48 15.15 4.61
N ALA A 370 21.26 14.40 5.41
CA ALA A 370 20.74 13.70 6.58
C ALA A 370 20.35 14.65 7.72
N TYR A 371 20.99 15.84 7.79
CA TYR A 371 20.69 16.91 8.75
C TYR A 371 19.61 17.85 8.19
N TYR A 372 18.52 17.26 7.69
CA TYR A 372 17.48 18.01 6.98
C TYR A 372 16.70 18.94 7.91
N GLU A 373 16.63 18.66 9.22
CA GLU A 373 15.96 19.54 10.19
C GLU A 373 16.71 20.86 10.37
N GLU A 374 18.04 20.78 10.51
CA GLU A 374 18.90 21.97 10.60
C GLU A 374 18.87 22.78 9.30
N ILE A 375 18.88 22.09 8.15
CA ILE A 375 18.79 22.74 6.85
C ILE A 375 17.40 23.33 6.62
N ALA A 376 16.33 22.66 7.02
CA ALA A 376 14.98 23.19 6.95
C ALA A 376 14.85 24.47 7.78
N LYS A 377 15.42 24.48 8.99
CA LYS A 377 15.49 25.69 9.82
C LYS A 377 16.29 26.80 9.13
N GLN A 378 17.46 26.49 8.59
CA GLN A 378 18.28 27.43 7.84
C GLN A 378 17.51 28.03 6.65
N LEU A 379 16.82 27.19 5.87
CA LEU A 379 16.00 27.63 4.74
C LEU A 379 14.88 28.57 5.19
N ASN A 380 14.18 28.23 6.27
CA ASN A 380 13.14 29.09 6.85
C ASN A 380 13.72 30.44 7.32
N ASP A 381 14.87 30.44 7.98
CA ASP A 381 15.58 31.66 8.41
C ASP A 381 16.02 32.51 7.20
N MET A 382 16.28 31.88 6.05
CA MET A 382 16.56 32.52 4.76
C MET A 382 15.29 32.95 4.00
N GLY A 383 14.09 32.74 4.56
CA GLY A 383 12.80 33.04 3.91
C GLY A 383 12.35 32.02 2.86
N ILE A 384 12.99 30.85 2.80
CA ILE A 384 12.67 29.76 1.87
C ILE A 384 11.80 28.72 2.59
N ASN A 385 10.49 28.90 2.53
CA ASN A 385 9.52 28.03 3.22
C ASN A 385 8.97 26.90 2.33
N HIS A 386 9.39 26.85 1.06
CA HIS A 386 8.97 25.86 0.08
C HIS A 386 10.18 25.06 -0.41
N TYR A 387 10.25 23.81 0.04
CA TYR A 387 11.26 22.85 -0.37
C TYR A 387 10.67 21.44 -0.40
N GLU A 388 11.28 20.58 -1.18
CA GLU A 388 10.94 19.16 -1.26
C GLU A 388 11.90 18.35 -0.39
N LEU A 389 11.34 17.42 0.37
CA LEU A 389 12.08 16.45 1.15
C LEU A 389 11.61 15.06 0.77
N THR A 390 12.55 14.22 0.36
CA THR A 390 12.29 12.80 0.11
C THR A 390 13.03 11.96 1.14
N GLU A 391 12.33 11.47 2.15
CA GLU A 391 12.88 10.56 3.16
C GLU A 391 13.48 9.28 2.55
N GLU A 392 13.02 8.88 1.36
CA GLU A 392 13.58 7.75 0.63
C GLU A 392 15.05 7.96 0.24
N ILE A 393 15.44 9.16 -0.21
CA ILE A 393 16.86 9.47 -0.48
C ILE A 393 17.67 9.33 0.82
N ILE A 394 17.07 9.62 1.98
CA ILE A 394 17.72 9.46 3.29
C ILE A 394 17.93 7.96 3.55
N ARG A 395 16.87 7.15 3.42
CA ARG A 395 16.89 5.70 3.67
C ARG A 395 17.82 4.96 2.70
N MET A 396 17.78 5.28 1.40
CA MET A 396 18.64 4.69 0.37
C MET A 396 20.13 5.03 0.57
N SER A 397 20.45 6.10 1.30
CA SER A 397 21.84 6.46 1.60
C SER A 397 22.50 5.56 2.66
N GLY A 398 21.77 4.58 3.21
CA GLY A 398 22.30 3.60 4.17
C GLY A 398 22.60 4.17 5.54
N LYS A 399 21.97 5.28 5.93
CA LYS A 399 21.92 5.71 7.33
C LYS A 399 20.60 5.22 7.95
N PRO A 400 20.62 4.62 9.16
CA PRO A 400 19.42 4.57 9.98
C PRO A 400 18.96 6.02 10.20
N ILE A 401 17.64 6.25 10.11
CA ILE A 401 17.03 7.54 10.49
C ILE A 401 17.21 7.72 11.99
#